data_AF-A0A7X2T1Q1-F1
#
_entry.id   AF-A0A7X2T1Q1-F1
#
_cell.length_a   1.000
_cell.length_b   1.000
_cell.length_c   1.000
_cell.angle_alpha   90.00
_cell.angle_beta   90.00
_cell.angle_gamma   90.00
#
_symmetry.space_group_name_H-M   'P 1'
#
loop_
_entity.id
_entity.type
_entity.pdbx_description
1 polymer ?
#
loop_
_entity_poly.entity_id
_entity_poly.type
_entity_poly.pdbx_seq_one_letter_code
_entity_poly.pdbx_strand_id
1 'polypeptide(L)'
;MRIEIIKDRGDGNVLYLRPHHINCIFFYRGLGYDEKFKKNMNTITGLLKIKGDTEIKLINNCDDLCMACPNNKKCICESEEHVRSFDKKTLKEYKLKIGAVYTFNEIVKKIYTNFDYNKLISICGDCEWFKQGVCSKEIIQQQEEKWTGTSIGEDEETSEEAEAECCIADTVVDNW
;
A
#
# COMPACT_ATOMS: atom_id res chain seq x y z
N MET A 1 -6.40 13.96 11.76
CA MET A 1 -7.57 13.07 11.66
C MET A 1 -7.14 11.65 12.04
N ARG A 2 -7.58 11.13 13.18
CA ARG A 2 -7.13 9.83 13.72
C ARG A 2 -7.86 8.74 12.95
N ILE A 3 -7.15 7.93 12.18
CA ILE A 3 -7.73 6.85 11.38
C ILE A 3 -8.37 5.83 12.34
N GLU A 4 -9.71 5.80 12.42
CA GLU A 4 -10.49 5.02 13.38
C GLU A 4 -10.68 3.55 12.97
N ILE A 5 -9.73 2.96 12.24
CA ILE A 5 -9.91 1.62 11.64
C ILE A 5 -9.58 0.50 12.61
N ILE A 6 -8.81 0.77 13.67
CA ILE A 6 -8.18 -0.28 14.48
C ILE A 6 -8.84 -0.48 15.86
N LYS A 7 -9.99 0.14 16.12
CA LYS A 7 -10.50 0.25 17.50
C LYS A 7 -11.25 -0.98 18.05
N ASP A 8 -11.61 -1.97 17.23
CA ASP A 8 -12.64 -2.95 17.64
C ASP A 8 -12.12 -4.32 18.10
N ARG A 9 -10.80 -4.55 18.11
CA ARG A 9 -10.22 -5.85 18.53
C ARG A 9 -9.59 -5.86 19.92
N GLY A 10 -9.45 -4.70 20.58
CA GLY A 10 -8.84 -4.61 21.93
C GLY A 10 -7.31 -4.62 21.95
N ASP A 11 -6.66 -4.68 20.79
CA ASP A 11 -5.22 -4.99 20.65
C ASP A 11 -4.34 -3.76 20.31
N GLY A 12 -4.89 -2.54 20.38
CA GLY A 12 -4.18 -1.33 19.94
C GLY A 12 -4.14 -1.15 18.42
N ASN A 13 -3.17 -0.39 17.90
CA ASN A 13 -3.06 0.01 16.48
C ASN A 13 -2.47 -1.08 15.55
N VAL A 14 -2.78 -2.37 15.80
CA VAL A 14 -2.30 -3.49 14.98
C VAL A 14 -3.25 -3.78 13.82
N LEU A 15 -2.74 -3.76 12.58
CA LEU A 15 -3.47 -4.20 11.40
C LEU A 15 -3.30 -5.71 11.21
N TYR A 16 -4.40 -6.39 10.91
CA TYR A 16 -4.42 -7.81 10.62
C TYR A 16 -4.44 -8.04 9.12
N LEU A 17 -3.51 -8.85 8.62
CA LEU A 17 -3.43 -9.18 7.19
C LEU A 17 -3.23 -10.68 6.96
N ARG A 18 -3.93 -11.21 5.96
CA ARG A 18 -3.62 -12.48 5.34
C ARG A 18 -2.36 -12.32 4.50
N PRO A 19 -1.47 -13.33 4.47
CA PRO A 19 -0.22 -13.22 3.75
C PRO A 19 -0.39 -12.84 2.28
N HIS A 20 -1.34 -13.40 1.53
CA HIS A 20 -1.48 -13.04 0.11
C HIS A 20 -1.86 -11.56 -0.11
N HIS A 21 -2.60 -10.95 0.81
CA HIS A 21 -3.01 -9.55 0.71
C HIS A 21 -1.84 -8.57 0.84
N ILE A 22 -0.72 -8.99 1.42
CA ILE A 22 0.54 -8.25 1.38
C ILE A 22 0.90 -7.93 -0.08
N ASN A 23 0.83 -8.92 -0.98
CA ASN A 23 1.07 -8.72 -2.41
C ASN A 23 0.00 -7.82 -3.04
N CYS A 24 -1.28 -8.03 -2.72
CA CYS A 24 -2.37 -7.21 -3.25
C CYS A 24 -2.21 -5.74 -2.88
N ILE A 25 -1.75 -5.43 -1.66
CA ILE A 25 -1.43 -4.07 -1.22
C ILE A 25 -0.33 -3.46 -2.08
N PHE A 26 0.76 -4.21 -2.34
CA PHE A 26 1.86 -3.65 -3.12
C PHE A 26 1.48 -3.30 -4.55
N PHE A 27 0.67 -4.14 -5.20
CA PHE A 27 0.23 -3.93 -6.56
C PHE A 27 -1.06 -3.09 -6.67
N TYR A 28 -1.58 -2.57 -5.55
CA TYR A 28 -2.82 -1.83 -5.56
C TYR A 28 -2.67 -0.47 -6.26
N ARG A 29 -3.49 -0.28 -7.31
CA ARG A 29 -3.55 0.91 -8.16
C ARG A 29 -4.98 1.45 -8.31
N GLY A 30 -5.82 1.27 -7.29
CA GLY A 30 -7.22 1.73 -7.33
C GLY A 30 -8.21 0.75 -7.97
N LEU A 31 -7.78 -0.49 -8.27
CA LEU A 31 -8.62 -1.55 -8.82
C LEU A 31 -9.11 -2.49 -7.71
N GLY A 32 -10.35 -2.96 -7.82
CA GLY A 32 -10.92 -3.87 -6.81
C GLY A 32 -12.30 -4.38 -7.23
N TYR A 33 -12.88 -5.25 -6.41
CA TYR A 33 -14.14 -5.92 -6.70
C TYR A 33 -15.35 -4.99 -6.80
N ASP A 34 -15.42 -4.00 -5.90
CA ASP A 34 -16.48 -3.00 -5.84
C ASP A 34 -15.98 -1.72 -5.13
N GLU A 35 -16.82 -0.68 -5.09
CA GLU A 35 -16.47 0.60 -4.46
C GLU A 35 -16.18 0.49 -2.95
N LYS A 36 -16.88 -0.40 -2.24
CA LYS A 36 -16.70 -0.60 -0.80
C LYS A 36 -15.33 -1.20 -0.52
N PHE A 37 -14.95 -2.23 -1.29
CA PHE A 37 -13.65 -2.87 -1.21
C PHE A 37 -12.54 -1.89 -1.60
N LYS A 38 -12.69 -1.14 -2.70
CA LYS A 38 -11.73 -0.10 -3.10
C LYS A 38 -11.55 0.98 -2.05
N LYS A 39 -12.63 1.44 -1.42
CA LYS A 39 -12.53 2.41 -0.30
C LYS A 39 -11.72 1.83 0.85
N ASN A 40 -11.90 0.56 1.20
CA ASN A 40 -11.13 -0.08 2.25
C ASN A 40 -9.64 -0.22 1.88
N MET A 41 -9.35 -0.69 0.66
CA MET A 41 -7.99 -0.76 0.10
C MET A 41 -7.30 0.61 0.08
N ASN A 42 -7.98 1.66 -0.39
CA ASN A 42 -7.47 3.04 -0.37
C ASN A 42 -7.12 3.48 1.04
N THR A 43 -7.98 3.17 2.01
CA THR A 43 -7.77 3.61 3.38
C THR A 43 -6.58 2.90 4.04
N ILE A 44 -6.49 1.58 3.89
CA ILE A 44 -5.39 0.78 4.42
C ILE A 44 -4.07 1.13 3.71
N THR A 45 -4.05 1.16 2.38
CA THR A 45 -2.81 1.52 1.64
C THR A 45 -2.37 2.95 1.93
N GLY A 46 -3.30 3.89 2.09
CA GLY A 46 -2.99 5.27 2.50
C GLY A 46 -2.37 5.35 3.90
N LEU A 47 -2.91 4.60 4.87
CA LEU A 47 -2.32 4.47 6.21
C LEU A 47 -0.88 3.94 6.13
N LEU A 48 -0.66 2.86 5.40
CA LEU A 48 0.64 2.18 5.33
C LEU A 48 1.72 3.02 4.64
N LYS A 49 1.35 3.86 3.68
CA LYS A 49 2.28 4.83 3.05
C LYS A 49 2.73 5.92 4.02
N ILE A 50 1.85 6.38 4.90
CA ILE A 50 2.15 7.45 5.87
C ILE A 50 2.85 6.89 7.11
N LYS A 51 2.50 5.66 7.51
CA LYS A 51 2.97 5.00 8.73
C LYS A 51 3.57 3.64 8.42
N GLY A 52 4.76 3.64 7.85
CA GLY A 52 5.50 2.40 7.54
C GLY A 52 5.87 1.56 8.78
N ASP A 53 5.82 2.16 9.97
CA ASP A 53 5.99 1.49 11.26
C ASP A 53 4.70 0.82 11.79
N THR A 54 3.59 0.91 11.07
CA THR A 54 2.34 0.24 11.43
C THR A 54 2.58 -1.26 11.64
N GLU A 55 2.18 -1.76 12.80
CA GLU A 55 2.29 -3.17 13.16
C GLU A 55 1.27 -3.99 12.36
N ILE A 56 1.76 -5.06 11.74
CA ILE A 56 1.01 -6.01 10.93
C ILE A 56 1.10 -7.39 11.59
N LYS A 57 -0.04 -7.93 12.01
CA LYS A 57 -0.15 -9.31 12.47
C LYS A 57 -0.63 -10.22 11.35
N LEU A 58 0.18 -11.23 11.02
CA LEU A 58 -0.16 -12.17 9.96
C LEU A 58 -1.12 -13.24 10.45
N ILE A 59 -2.26 -13.39 9.79
CA ILE A 59 -3.33 -14.32 10.16
C ILE A 59 -3.78 -15.18 8.97
N ASN A 60 -4.40 -16.32 9.24
CA ASN A 60 -4.84 -17.29 8.22
C ASN A 60 -6.38 -17.39 8.12
N ASN A 61 -7.07 -16.37 8.64
CA ASN A 61 -8.51 -16.21 8.62
C ASN A 61 -8.85 -14.79 8.11
N CYS A 62 -10.13 -14.41 8.16
CA CYS A 62 -10.60 -13.10 7.72
C CYS A 62 -9.83 -11.95 8.35
N ASP A 63 -9.28 -11.09 7.50
CA ASP A 63 -8.45 -9.95 7.88
C ASP A 63 -9.13 -8.61 7.63
N ASP A 64 -8.41 -7.51 7.84
CA ASP A 64 -8.98 -6.17 7.76
C ASP A 64 -9.34 -5.76 6.32
N LEU A 65 -8.78 -6.42 5.29
CA LEU A 65 -9.21 -6.24 3.91
C LEU A 65 -10.45 -7.08 3.58
N CYS A 66 -10.54 -8.31 4.10
CA CYS A 66 -11.68 -9.21 3.92
C CYS A 66 -12.99 -8.61 4.46
N MET A 67 -12.95 -7.72 5.46
CA MET A 67 -14.15 -7.12 6.06
C MET A 67 -15.01 -6.34 5.04
N ALA A 68 -14.41 -5.84 3.97
CA ALA A 68 -15.10 -5.16 2.87
C ALA A 68 -15.22 -6.02 1.60
N CYS A 69 -14.73 -7.26 1.60
CA CYS A 69 -14.68 -8.11 0.41
C CYS A 69 -16.04 -8.75 0.12
N PRO A 70 -16.57 -8.68 -1.12
CA PRO A 70 -17.86 -9.29 -1.49
C PRO A 70 -17.83 -10.83 -1.43
N ASN A 71 -16.64 -11.41 -1.60
CA ASN A 71 -16.42 -12.87 -1.54
C ASN A 71 -16.29 -13.39 -0.09
N ASN A 72 -16.46 -12.53 0.93
CA ASN A 72 -16.44 -12.93 2.33
C ASN A 72 -17.84 -13.40 2.77
N LYS A 73 -17.96 -14.69 3.13
CA LYS A 73 -19.15 -15.28 3.75
C LYS A 73 -18.85 -15.61 5.21
N LYS A 74 -19.23 -14.71 6.11
CA LYS A 74 -19.06 -14.89 7.57
C LYS A 74 -17.61 -15.25 7.96
N CYS A 75 -16.66 -14.45 7.49
CA CYS A 75 -15.22 -14.60 7.73
C CYS A 75 -14.56 -15.80 7.01
N ILE A 76 -15.20 -16.34 5.98
CA ILE A 76 -14.65 -17.39 5.12
C ILE A 76 -14.75 -16.91 3.66
N CYS A 77 -13.66 -17.00 2.91
CA CYS A 77 -13.68 -16.66 1.48
C CYS A 77 -14.43 -17.74 0.68
N GLU A 78 -15.23 -17.36 -0.31
CA GLU A 78 -15.84 -18.32 -1.26
C GLU A 78 -14.79 -19.24 -1.92
N SER A 79 -13.58 -18.71 -2.17
CA SER A 79 -12.44 -19.43 -2.75
C SER A 79 -11.38 -19.81 -1.71
N GLU A 80 -11.77 -20.09 -0.47
CA GLU A 80 -10.87 -20.26 0.69
C GLU A 80 -9.70 -21.23 0.44
N GLU A 81 -9.95 -22.40 -0.16
CA GLU A 81 -8.91 -23.38 -0.46
C GLU A 81 -7.86 -22.83 -1.42
N HIS A 82 -8.31 -22.11 -2.45
CA HIS A 82 -7.45 -21.48 -3.44
C HIS A 82 -6.59 -20.39 -2.80
N VAL A 83 -7.19 -19.48 -2.02
CA VAL A 83 -6.45 -18.38 -1.39
C VAL A 83 -5.48 -18.85 -0.30
N ARG A 84 -5.76 -19.96 0.38
CA ARG A 84 -4.82 -20.60 1.32
C ARG A 84 -3.51 -21.02 0.65
N SER A 85 -3.55 -21.41 -0.62
CA SER A 85 -2.34 -21.72 -1.39
C SER A 85 -1.45 -20.48 -1.52
N PHE A 86 -2.04 -19.34 -1.86
CA PHE A 86 -1.33 -18.06 -1.97
C PHE A 86 -0.75 -17.59 -0.65
N ASP A 87 -1.48 -17.78 0.45
CA ASP A 87 -0.98 -17.45 1.78
C ASP A 87 0.29 -18.24 2.11
N LYS A 88 0.25 -19.57 1.91
CA LYS A 88 1.39 -20.46 2.17
C LYS A 88 2.60 -20.10 1.30
N LYS A 89 2.37 -19.86 0.00
CA LYS A 89 3.43 -19.44 -0.94
C LYS A 89 4.06 -18.12 -0.51
N THR A 90 3.25 -17.13 -0.14
CA THR A 90 3.74 -15.82 0.32
C THR A 90 4.59 -15.93 1.58
N LEU A 91 4.12 -16.69 2.59
CA LEU A 91 4.87 -16.93 3.82
C LEU A 91 6.24 -17.57 3.53
N LYS A 92 6.25 -18.58 2.64
CA LYS A 92 7.46 -19.31 2.26
C LYS A 92 8.46 -18.41 1.53
N GLU A 93 8.04 -17.74 0.47
CA GLU A 93 8.93 -16.94 -0.38
C GLU A 93 9.55 -15.75 0.37
N TYR A 94 8.78 -15.12 1.27
CA TYR A 94 9.22 -13.94 2.02
C TYR A 94 9.72 -14.25 3.44
N LYS A 95 9.82 -15.54 3.79
CA LYS A 95 10.29 -16.01 5.11
C LYS A 95 9.52 -15.33 6.26
N LEU A 96 8.21 -15.25 6.10
CA LEU A 96 7.26 -14.71 7.07
C LEU A 96 6.62 -15.85 7.86
N LYS A 97 6.12 -15.55 9.07
CA LYS A 97 5.48 -16.54 9.94
C LYS A 97 4.07 -16.10 10.30
N ILE A 98 3.14 -17.05 10.28
CA ILE A 98 1.79 -16.84 10.77
C ILE A 98 1.82 -16.56 12.27
N GLY A 99 0.96 -15.65 12.75
CA GLY A 99 0.88 -15.23 14.15
C GLY A 99 1.97 -14.25 14.59
N ALA A 100 3.02 -14.05 13.79
CA ALA A 100 4.04 -13.05 14.07
C ALA A 100 3.54 -11.64 13.74
N VAL A 101 4.11 -10.67 14.45
CA VAL A 101 3.92 -9.23 14.21
C VAL A 101 5.18 -8.70 13.55
N TYR A 102 5.00 -7.89 12.51
CA TYR A 102 6.04 -7.16 11.79
C TYR A 102 5.59 -5.73 11.60
N THR A 103 6.50 -4.77 11.58
CA THR A 103 6.19 -3.47 10.98
C THR A 103 5.99 -3.64 9.46
N PHE A 104 5.19 -2.77 8.85
CA PHE A 104 5.00 -2.80 7.41
C PHE A 104 6.33 -2.61 6.64
N ASN A 105 7.23 -1.75 7.12
CA ASN A 105 8.56 -1.55 6.56
C ASN A 105 9.43 -2.82 6.60
N GLU A 106 9.33 -3.65 7.65
CA GLU A 106 10.03 -4.94 7.69
C GLU A 106 9.51 -5.90 6.62
N ILE A 107 8.20 -5.91 6.37
CA ILE A 107 7.58 -6.70 5.31
C ILE A 107 8.05 -6.21 3.93
N VAL A 108 7.98 -4.90 3.67
CA VAL A 108 8.49 -4.26 2.44
C VAL A 108 9.95 -4.65 2.21
N LYS A 109 10.81 -4.49 3.22
CA LYS A 109 12.23 -4.87 3.12
C LYS A 109 12.42 -6.35 2.78
N LYS A 110 11.70 -7.26 3.44
CA LYS A 110 11.80 -8.71 3.15
C LYS A 110 11.46 -9.06 1.71
N ILE A 111 10.54 -8.30 1.11
CA ILE A 111 10.04 -8.53 -0.23
C ILE A 111 11.01 -7.99 -1.25
N TYR A 112 11.42 -6.73 -1.11
CA TYR A 112 12.29 -6.06 -2.07
C TYR A 112 13.77 -6.48 -1.98
N THR A 113 14.28 -6.91 -0.82
CA THR A 113 15.68 -7.39 -0.69
C THR A 113 16.03 -8.49 -1.69
N ASN A 114 15.06 -9.31 -2.13
CA ASN A 114 15.28 -10.33 -3.16
C ASN A 114 14.06 -10.42 -4.09
N PHE A 115 13.44 -9.30 -4.45
CA PHE A 115 12.27 -9.37 -5.31
C PHE A 115 12.64 -9.89 -6.70
N ASP A 116 11.87 -10.84 -7.19
CA ASP A 116 11.99 -11.38 -8.54
C ASP A 116 10.58 -11.64 -9.07
N TYR A 117 10.36 -11.32 -10.34
CA TYR A 117 9.09 -11.58 -11.02
C TYR A 117 8.73 -13.07 -10.99
N ASN A 118 9.71 -13.98 -11.01
CA ASN A 118 9.41 -15.42 -10.89
C ASN A 118 8.84 -15.79 -9.52
N LYS A 119 9.20 -15.08 -8.45
CA LYS A 119 8.58 -15.26 -7.13
C LYS A 119 7.14 -14.76 -7.12
N LEU A 120 6.88 -13.63 -7.80
CA LEU A 120 5.51 -13.17 -7.98
C LEU A 120 4.68 -14.19 -8.76
N ILE A 121 5.23 -14.79 -9.83
CA ILE A 121 4.58 -15.88 -10.58
C ILE A 121 4.36 -17.11 -9.68
N SER A 122 5.35 -17.52 -8.88
CA SER A 122 5.22 -18.71 -8.04
C SER A 122 4.12 -18.57 -6.99
N ILE A 123 3.94 -17.34 -6.46
CA ILE A 123 2.88 -16.99 -5.51
C ILE A 123 1.54 -16.80 -6.23
N CYS A 124 1.49 -15.85 -7.17
CA CYS A 124 0.27 -15.28 -7.73
C CYS A 124 -0.09 -15.78 -9.13
N GLY A 125 0.68 -16.69 -9.75
CA GLY A 125 0.46 -17.11 -11.14
C GLY A 125 -0.95 -17.65 -11.43
N ASP A 126 -1.61 -18.22 -10.43
CA ASP A 126 -2.99 -18.70 -10.53
C ASP A 126 -4.06 -17.67 -10.13
N CYS A 127 -3.65 -16.52 -9.59
CA CYS A 127 -4.52 -15.42 -9.18
C CYS A 127 -5.15 -14.75 -10.39
N GLU A 128 -6.46 -14.45 -10.28
CA GLU A 128 -7.22 -13.81 -11.35
C GLU A 128 -6.66 -12.42 -11.71
N TRP A 129 -6.32 -11.60 -10.71
CA TRP A 129 -5.74 -10.27 -10.92
C TRP A 129 -4.38 -10.33 -11.62
N PHE A 130 -3.57 -11.36 -11.31
CA PHE A 130 -2.30 -11.58 -12.00
C PHE A 130 -2.55 -11.96 -13.47
N LYS A 131 -3.47 -12.89 -13.72
CA LYS A 131 -3.84 -13.33 -15.09
C LYS A 131 -4.41 -12.20 -15.94
N GLN A 132 -5.08 -11.23 -15.33
CA GLN A 132 -5.57 -10.02 -15.99
C GLN A 132 -4.49 -8.95 -16.22
N GLY A 133 -3.23 -9.19 -15.81
CA GLY A 133 -2.13 -8.25 -15.97
C GLY A 133 -2.13 -7.10 -14.98
N VAL A 134 -2.92 -7.16 -13.89
CA VAL A 134 -2.92 -6.12 -12.86
C VAL A 134 -1.62 -6.12 -12.06
N CYS A 135 -1.09 -7.32 -11.78
CA CYS A 135 0.19 -7.52 -11.11
C CYS A 135 1.21 -7.99 -12.15
N SER A 136 1.92 -7.06 -12.80
CA SER A 136 2.77 -7.37 -13.95
C SER A 136 4.23 -6.94 -13.73
N LYS A 137 5.12 -7.41 -14.61
CA LYS A 137 6.56 -7.11 -14.52
C LYS A 137 6.84 -5.62 -14.69
N GLU A 138 6.09 -4.97 -15.57
CA GLU A 138 6.29 -3.61 -16.04
C GLU A 138 6.11 -2.57 -14.93
N ILE A 139 5.37 -2.92 -13.86
CA ILE A 139 5.04 -2.00 -12.77
C ILE A 139 5.83 -2.27 -11.49
N ILE A 140 6.70 -3.30 -11.47
CA ILE A 140 7.44 -3.68 -10.25
C ILE A 140 8.26 -2.50 -9.74
N GLN A 141 9.06 -1.88 -10.62
CA GLN A 141 9.95 -0.78 -10.26
C GLN A 141 9.16 0.39 -9.68
N GLN A 142 8.09 0.81 -10.35
CA GLN A 142 7.19 1.87 -9.86
C GLN A 142 6.58 1.53 -8.49
N GLN A 143 6.18 0.27 -8.25
CA GLN A 143 5.66 -0.11 -6.94
C GLN A 143 6.78 -0.14 -5.88
N GLU A 144 7.98 -0.61 -6.21
CA GLU A 144 9.13 -0.61 -5.30
C GLU A 144 9.43 0.80 -4.80
N GLU A 145 9.64 1.75 -5.70
CA GLU A 145 9.93 3.16 -5.40
C GLU A 145 8.86 3.76 -4.47
N LYS A 146 7.58 3.49 -4.76
CA LYS A 146 6.43 3.94 -3.97
C LYS A 146 6.39 3.39 -2.55
N TRP A 147 6.96 2.22 -2.29
CA TRP A 147 6.93 1.57 -0.97
C TRP A 147 8.25 1.66 -0.20
N THR A 148 9.38 1.85 -0.88
CA THR A 148 10.70 2.04 -0.25
C THR A 148 11.08 3.50 -0.05
N GLY A 149 10.37 4.44 -0.69
CA GLY A 149 10.68 5.87 -0.61
C GLY A 149 11.90 6.27 -1.44
N THR A 150 12.30 5.44 -2.41
CA THR A 150 13.35 5.79 -3.37
C THR A 150 12.73 6.64 -4.48
N SER A 151 12.60 7.95 -4.27
CA SER A 151 12.28 8.88 -5.35
C SER A 151 13.55 9.12 -6.19
N ILE A 152 13.50 8.83 -7.49
CA ILE A 152 14.30 9.60 -8.44
C ILE A 152 13.76 11.03 -8.34
N GLY A 153 14.65 12.00 -8.11
CA GLY A 153 14.26 13.41 -8.09
C GLY A 153 13.51 13.75 -9.36
N GLU A 154 12.24 14.12 -9.22
CA GLU A 154 11.61 14.98 -10.20
C GLU A 154 12.21 16.36 -9.95
N ASP A 155 12.96 16.85 -10.93
CA ASP A 155 13.51 18.20 -10.95
C ASP A 155 12.36 19.20 -10.70
N GLU A 156 12.46 19.97 -9.61
CA GLU A 156 11.70 21.21 -9.44
C GLU A 156 12.18 22.21 -10.51
N GLU A 157 11.54 22.16 -11.68
CA GLU A 157 11.52 23.22 -12.69
C GLU A 157 10.14 23.89 -12.57
N THR A 158 9.93 25.19 -12.30
CA THR A 158 10.79 26.37 -12.14
C THR A 158 10.07 27.35 -11.20
N SER A 159 10.81 27.98 -10.31
CA SER A 159 10.49 29.31 -9.79
C SER A 159 10.93 30.34 -10.82
N GLU A 160 9.98 30.99 -11.50
CA GLU A 160 10.23 32.31 -12.05
C GLU A 160 9.50 33.34 -11.18
N GLU A 161 10.31 33.98 -10.35
CA GLU A 161 10.01 35.20 -9.63
C GLU A 161 9.71 36.31 -10.65
N ALA A 162 8.47 36.79 -10.68
CA ALA A 162 8.21 38.11 -11.25
C ALA A 162 8.68 39.14 -10.24
N GLU A 163 9.94 39.57 -10.38
CA GLU A 163 10.51 40.70 -9.64
C GLU A 163 9.70 41.97 -9.92
N ALA A 164 9.12 42.52 -8.86
CA ALA A 164 8.58 43.86 -8.83
C ALA A 164 9.75 44.86 -8.73
N GLU A 165 10.26 45.31 -9.88
CA GLU A 165 11.05 46.53 -9.95
C GLU A 165 10.17 47.69 -10.43
N CYS A 166 9.77 48.54 -9.49
CA CYS A 166 9.61 49.97 -9.78
C CYS A 166 10.24 50.74 -8.63
N CYS A 167 11.48 51.16 -8.86
CA CYS A 167 12.30 51.89 -7.91
C CYS A 167 11.71 53.28 -7.59
N ILE A 168 11.80 53.57 -6.31
CA ILE A 168 11.51 54.79 -5.55
C ILE A 168 12.20 56.03 -6.16
N ALA A 169 11.52 57.18 -6.14
CA ALA A 169 12.13 58.45 -5.71
C ALA A 169 11.06 59.48 -5.33
N ASP A 170 11.18 59.94 -4.09
CA ASP A 170 10.46 61.04 -3.46
C ASP A 170 10.48 62.34 -4.29
N THR A 171 9.41 63.13 -4.23
CA THR A 171 9.49 64.49 -3.65
C THR A 171 8.12 65.11 -3.45
N VAL A 172 7.95 65.56 -2.21
CA VAL A 172 6.99 66.54 -1.70
C VAL A 172 6.90 67.78 -2.59
N VAL A 173 5.68 68.25 -2.87
CA VAL A 173 5.38 69.67 -3.08
C VAL A 173 3.92 69.94 -2.70
N ASP A 174 3.77 70.94 -1.84
CA ASP A 174 2.56 71.43 -1.19
C ASP A 174 1.64 72.25 -2.13
N ASN A 175 0.38 72.42 -1.68
CA ASN A 175 -0.41 73.68 -1.71
C ASN A 175 -0.80 74.31 -3.06
N TRP A 176 -2.04 74.04 -3.53
CA TRP A 176 -3.22 74.95 -3.57
C TRP A 176 -4.38 74.31 -4.34
#